data_AF-A0AAV4TIH1-F1
#
_entry.id   AF-A0AAV4TIH1-F1
#
_cell.length_a   1.000
_cell.length_b   1.000
_cell.length_c   1.000
_cell.angle_alpha   90.00
_cell.angle_beta   90.00
_cell.angle_gamma   90.00
#
_symmetry.space_group_name_H-M   'P 1'
#
loop_
_entity.id
_entity.type
_entity.pdbx_description
1 polymer ?
#
loop_
_entity_poly.entity_id
_entity_poly.type
_entity_poly.pdbx_seq_one_letter_code
_entity_poly.pdbx_strand_id
1 'polypeptide(L)'
;MAEERKNNPPHRSVSQDWDSVEMERYWKPIFDKYDSDKDGTIPLRYLKSILKSGEELRHDFPDEVIEEVLEWADINNDGLLSYDEFLRMVHARELGENRPRFQRIVRFAALAVVPKNQQAITVRRYIEEYNCYPPPIFLLLISLIEIGIFIYYCVKYGELSASGPVPIGSVLIYNPRRRYEAWRYLTYMFIHAGGVHIFFNLLIQLLLGVPLEMVHKWWRVMLVYLGGVVAGSLGSSLSDPATFLAGASGGVYALISAHLANVIINFKEMTFGWVRLLSILLFAGTDIGVALYARYVEDENSRTSYAAHFAGALAGLMIGLVCLRNLRVKKWEQILGWTLFAVYCLLMLFAILWNVFYTSYYPKQEYGSLWEE
;
A
#
# COMPACT_ATOMS: atom_id res chain seq x y z
N MET A 1 -21.81 -22.00 -43.90
CA MET A 1 -22.41 -21.12 -42.87
C MET A 1 -21.71 -21.47 -41.57
N ALA A 2 -20.90 -20.66 -40.90
CA ALA A 2 -20.65 -19.21 -40.88
C ALA A 2 -19.12 -19.04 -40.65
N GLU A 3 -18.42 -18.23 -41.45
CA GLU A 3 -18.26 -16.77 -41.32
C GLU A 3 -17.10 -16.38 -40.38
N GLU A 4 -16.06 -15.85 -41.02
CA GLU A 4 -14.98 -15.02 -40.48
C GLU A 4 -15.34 -14.21 -39.24
N ARG A 5 -14.47 -14.24 -38.22
CA ARG A 5 -14.19 -13.04 -37.42
C ARG A 5 -12.68 -12.83 -37.30
N LYS A 6 -12.22 -11.93 -38.16
CA LYS A 6 -11.00 -11.13 -38.04
C LYS A 6 -10.78 -10.70 -36.59
N ASN A 7 -9.60 -11.00 -36.05
CA ASN A 7 -9.03 -10.28 -34.90
C ASN A 7 -7.61 -9.85 -35.31
N ASN A 8 -7.54 -8.86 -36.19
CA ASN A 8 -6.32 -8.06 -36.31
C ASN A 8 -6.11 -7.35 -34.97
N PRO A 9 -4.93 -7.40 -34.35
CA PRO A 9 -4.65 -6.58 -33.18
C PRO A 9 -4.83 -5.10 -33.54
N PRO A 10 -5.33 -4.27 -32.61
CA PRO A 10 -5.64 -2.89 -32.91
C PRO A 10 -4.36 -2.14 -33.30
N HIS A 11 -4.27 -1.66 -34.55
CA HIS A 11 -3.41 -0.55 -34.93
C HIS A 11 -3.87 0.71 -34.19
N ARG A 12 -3.53 0.83 -32.91
CA ARG A 12 -3.35 2.12 -32.27
C ARG A 12 -1.87 2.41 -32.33
N SER A 13 -1.53 3.59 -32.86
CA SER A 13 -0.18 4.13 -32.87
C SER A 13 0.35 4.19 -31.44
N VAL A 14 1.06 3.13 -31.01
CA VAL A 14 1.88 3.08 -29.81
C VAL A 14 3.15 3.89 -30.09
N SER A 15 2.98 5.18 -30.34
CA SER A 15 4.06 6.09 -30.75
C SER A 15 4.05 7.41 -29.99
N GLN A 16 3.33 7.51 -28.88
CA GLN A 16 3.34 8.74 -28.08
C GLN A 16 3.57 8.42 -26.61
N ASP A 17 4.66 9.01 -26.11
CA ASP A 17 5.13 9.07 -24.73
C ASP A 17 5.97 7.89 -24.23
N TRP A 18 6.95 7.50 -25.03
CA TRP A 18 8.17 6.90 -24.50
C TRP A 18 9.14 8.03 -24.15
N ASP A 19 9.75 7.98 -22.96
CA ASP A 19 10.80 8.93 -22.59
C ASP A 19 11.98 8.76 -23.56
N SER A 20 12.14 9.72 -24.47
CA SER A 20 13.20 9.71 -25.48
C SER A 20 14.59 9.61 -24.87
N VAL A 21 14.76 10.06 -23.63
CA VAL A 21 16.02 9.94 -22.88
C VAL A 21 16.24 8.50 -22.43
N GLU A 22 15.19 7.79 -22.03
CA GLU A 22 15.27 6.37 -21.65
C GLU A 22 15.58 5.47 -22.86
N MET A 23 14.92 5.73 -23.99
CA MET A 23 15.11 5.01 -25.25
C MET A 23 16.57 5.05 -25.70
N GLU A 24 17.13 6.25 -25.82
CA GLU A 24 18.48 6.41 -26.37
C GLU A 24 19.59 6.09 -25.39
N ARG A 25 19.35 6.26 -24.09
CA ARG A 25 20.36 5.92 -23.08
C ARG A 25 20.45 4.41 -22.82
N TYR A 26 19.32 3.69 -22.86
CA TYR A 26 19.26 2.31 -22.39
C TYR A 26 18.97 1.29 -23.47
N TRP A 27 17.97 1.53 -24.32
CA TRP A 27 17.49 0.53 -25.28
C TRP A 27 18.28 0.53 -26.58
N LYS A 28 18.73 1.70 -27.03
CA LYS A 28 19.51 1.83 -28.28
C LYS A 28 20.85 1.09 -28.24
N PRO A 29 21.69 1.21 -27.19
CA PRO A 29 22.95 0.45 -27.12
C PRO A 29 22.77 -1.07 -27.04
N ILE A 30 21.60 -1.53 -26.56
CA ILE A 30 21.25 -2.95 -26.49
C ILE A 30 20.93 -3.49 -27.87
N PHE A 31 20.07 -2.77 -28.60
CA PHE A 31 19.71 -3.11 -29.97
C PHE A 31 20.95 -3.13 -30.87
N ASP A 32 21.77 -2.08 -30.80
CA ASP A 32 22.99 -1.92 -31.60
C ASP A 32 24.04 -3.03 -31.34
N LYS A 33 23.94 -3.76 -30.22
CA LYS A 33 24.82 -4.90 -29.94
C LYS A 33 24.46 -6.12 -30.80
N TYR A 34 23.18 -6.30 -31.12
CA TYR A 34 22.67 -7.44 -31.88
C TYR A 34 22.47 -7.11 -33.37
N ASP A 35 22.34 -5.82 -33.70
CA ASP A 35 22.49 -5.26 -35.05
C ASP A 35 23.98 -5.15 -35.42
N SER A 36 24.58 -6.30 -35.75
CA SER A 36 26.04 -6.41 -35.96
C SER A 36 26.52 -5.72 -37.24
N ASP A 37 25.67 -5.64 -38.25
CA ASP A 37 25.88 -4.97 -39.53
C ASP A 37 25.44 -3.50 -39.53
N LYS A 38 24.81 -3.04 -38.44
CA LYS A 38 24.36 -1.65 -38.25
C LYS A 38 23.35 -1.21 -39.31
N ASP A 39 22.54 -2.15 -39.78
CA ASP A 39 21.50 -1.91 -40.78
C ASP A 39 20.18 -1.42 -40.15
N GLY A 40 20.14 -1.35 -38.81
CA GLY A 40 18.99 -0.91 -38.04
C GLY A 40 17.99 -2.03 -37.75
N THR A 41 18.35 -3.29 -38.00
CA THR A 41 17.45 -4.44 -37.86
C THR A 41 18.12 -5.67 -37.22
N ILE A 42 17.32 -6.56 -36.62
CA ILE A 42 17.80 -7.83 -36.07
C ILE A 42 17.05 -8.98 -36.77
N PRO A 43 17.71 -9.93 -37.44
CA PRO A 43 17.01 -11.01 -38.13
C PRO A 43 16.20 -11.91 -37.18
N LEU A 44 14.91 -12.12 -37.46
CA LEU A 44 14.02 -12.90 -36.58
C LEU A 44 14.42 -14.38 -36.45
N ARG A 45 15.11 -14.93 -37.45
CA ARG A 45 15.73 -16.26 -37.38
C ARG A 45 16.67 -16.42 -36.17
N TYR A 46 17.35 -15.34 -35.80
CA TYR A 46 18.26 -15.33 -34.65
C TYR A 46 17.46 -15.35 -33.35
N LEU A 47 16.44 -14.51 -33.23
CA LEU A 47 15.52 -14.51 -32.10
C LEU A 47 14.85 -15.88 -31.91
N LYS A 48 14.35 -16.49 -33.00
CA LYS A 48 13.78 -17.85 -33.03
C LYS A 48 14.77 -18.90 -32.51
N SER A 49 16.04 -18.81 -32.91
CA SER A 49 17.08 -19.72 -32.44
C SER A 49 17.32 -19.60 -30.93
N ILE A 50 17.30 -18.37 -30.39
CA ILE A 50 17.47 -18.13 -28.95
C ILE A 50 16.27 -18.68 -28.18
N LEU A 51 15.05 -18.41 -28.66
CA LEU A 51 13.80 -18.91 -28.08
C LEU A 51 13.76 -20.45 -28.02
N LYS A 52 14.29 -21.13 -29.05
CA LYS A 52 14.37 -22.60 -29.09
C LYS A 52 15.57 -23.20 -28.36
N SER A 53 16.56 -22.39 -27.96
CA SER A 53 17.80 -22.85 -27.31
C SER A 53 17.74 -22.88 -25.78
N GLY A 54 16.81 -22.15 -25.16
CA GLY A 54 16.63 -22.17 -23.70
C GLY A 54 16.01 -23.49 -23.24
N GLU A 55 16.74 -24.28 -22.45
CA GLU A 55 16.28 -25.58 -21.92
C GLU A 55 14.94 -25.47 -21.16
N GLU A 56 14.72 -24.37 -20.42
CA GLU A 56 13.46 -24.10 -19.71
C GLU A 56 12.27 -23.80 -20.65
N LEU A 57 12.52 -23.33 -21.88
CA LEU A 57 11.45 -22.88 -22.79
C LEU A 57 10.94 -23.98 -23.72
N ARG A 58 11.75 -24.99 -24.01
CA ARG A 58 11.32 -26.13 -24.85
C ARG A 58 10.18 -26.93 -24.23
N HIS A 59 10.08 -26.98 -22.90
CA HIS A 59 9.08 -27.77 -22.21
C HIS A 59 7.75 -27.01 -22.02
N ASP A 60 7.80 -25.69 -21.87
CA ASP A 60 6.65 -24.87 -21.48
C ASP A 60 5.90 -24.22 -22.67
N PHE A 61 6.50 -24.16 -23.86
CA PHE A 61 5.98 -23.40 -25.00
C PHE A 61 5.96 -24.19 -26.32
N PRO A 62 4.78 -24.48 -26.89
CA PRO A 62 4.64 -25.10 -28.21
C PRO A 62 5.22 -24.21 -29.33
N ASP A 63 5.68 -24.84 -30.41
CA ASP A 63 6.22 -24.14 -31.58
C ASP A 63 5.20 -23.15 -32.17
N GLU A 64 3.90 -23.46 -32.10
CA GLU A 64 2.83 -22.60 -32.58
C GLU A 64 2.80 -21.24 -31.87
N VAL A 65 3.11 -21.21 -30.57
CA VAL A 65 3.11 -19.96 -29.79
C VAL A 65 4.38 -19.16 -30.05
N ILE A 66 5.49 -19.83 -30.40
CA ILE A 66 6.72 -19.15 -30.81
C ILE A 66 6.50 -18.44 -32.15
N GLU A 67 5.88 -19.10 -33.12
CA GLU A 67 5.54 -18.45 -34.40
C GLU A 67 4.59 -17.27 -34.18
N GLU A 68 3.56 -17.39 -33.34
CA GLU A 68 2.65 -16.28 -33.01
C GLU A 68 3.39 -15.06 -32.44
N VAL A 69 4.45 -15.28 -31.65
CA VAL A 69 5.28 -14.21 -31.10
C VAL A 69 6.19 -13.57 -32.14
N LEU A 70 6.73 -14.35 -33.08
CA LEU A 70 7.55 -13.84 -34.16
C LEU A 70 6.70 -13.03 -35.15
N GLU A 71 5.51 -13.52 -35.50
CA GLU A 71 4.53 -12.79 -36.32
C GLU A 71 4.06 -11.50 -35.64
N TRP A 72 3.92 -11.52 -34.31
CA TRP A 72 3.55 -10.32 -33.56
C TRP A 72 4.68 -9.29 -33.48
N ALA A 73 5.93 -9.76 -33.41
CA ALA A 73 7.11 -8.91 -33.37
C ALA A 73 7.37 -8.22 -34.72
N ASP A 74 6.98 -8.86 -35.82
CA ASP A 74 7.23 -8.45 -37.20
C ASP A 74 5.99 -7.79 -37.83
N ILE A 75 5.80 -6.50 -37.59
CA ILE A 75 4.57 -5.81 -37.98
C ILE A 75 4.55 -5.58 -39.50
N ASN A 76 5.70 -5.29 -40.08
CA ASN A 76 5.84 -5.05 -41.51
C ASN A 76 6.06 -6.35 -42.31
N ASN A 77 6.19 -7.51 -41.64
CA ASN A 77 6.38 -8.84 -42.22
C ASN A 77 7.64 -8.93 -43.11
N ASP A 78 8.71 -8.24 -42.73
CA ASP A 78 9.97 -8.24 -43.48
C ASP A 78 10.97 -9.31 -43.01
N GLY A 79 10.62 -10.07 -41.96
CA GLY A 79 11.47 -11.10 -41.38
C GLY A 79 12.59 -10.54 -40.49
N LEU A 80 12.59 -9.24 -40.23
CA LEU A 80 13.55 -8.50 -39.45
C LEU A 80 12.84 -7.82 -38.27
N LEU A 81 13.60 -7.51 -37.22
CA LEU A 81 13.11 -6.80 -36.05
C LEU A 81 13.73 -5.41 -36.05
N SER A 82 12.96 -4.39 -36.40
CA SER A 82 13.39 -3.00 -36.32
C SER A 82 13.48 -2.49 -34.87
N TYR A 83 14.16 -1.36 -34.65
CA TYR A 83 14.25 -0.75 -33.32
C TYR A 83 12.88 -0.38 -32.74
N ASP A 84 11.96 0.10 -33.57
CA ASP A 84 10.60 0.46 -33.15
C ASP A 84 9.78 -0.78 -32.77
N GLU A 85 9.94 -1.88 -33.50
CA GLU A 85 9.30 -3.16 -33.18
C GLU A 85 9.89 -3.76 -31.90
N PHE A 86 11.21 -3.72 -31.74
CA PHE A 86 11.88 -4.11 -30.50
C PHE A 86 11.36 -3.34 -29.28
N LEU A 87 11.25 -2.01 -29.39
CA LEU A 87 10.70 -1.18 -28.31
C LEU A 87 9.24 -1.52 -28.00
N ARG A 88 8.43 -1.80 -29.03
CA ARG A 88 7.07 -2.30 -28.82
C ARG A 88 7.05 -3.62 -28.06
N MET A 89 7.94 -4.55 -28.36
CA MET A 89 8.03 -5.82 -27.62
C MET A 89 8.41 -5.60 -26.15
N VAL A 90 9.40 -4.75 -25.87
CA VAL A 90 9.87 -4.45 -24.51
C VAL A 90 8.79 -3.75 -23.70
N HIS A 91 8.05 -2.84 -24.32
CA HIS A 91 7.04 -2.02 -23.67
C HIS A 91 5.60 -2.53 -23.82
N ALA A 92 5.43 -3.78 -24.27
CA ALA A 92 4.14 -4.45 -24.44
C ALA A 92 3.42 -4.78 -23.12
N ARG A 93 3.17 -3.75 -22.29
CA ARG A 93 2.42 -3.82 -21.03
C ARG A 93 0.96 -4.23 -21.23
N GLU A 94 0.43 -4.04 -22.44
CA GLU A 94 -0.98 -4.25 -22.80
C GLU A 94 -1.27 -5.54 -23.58
N LEU A 95 -0.29 -6.42 -23.78
CA LEU A 95 -0.52 -7.73 -24.38
C LEU A 95 -1.29 -8.66 -23.42
N GLY A 96 -2.60 -8.42 -23.36
CA GLY A 96 -3.64 -9.37 -22.99
C GLY A 96 -3.73 -9.74 -21.51
N GLU A 97 -4.67 -9.13 -20.79
CA GLU A 97 -5.22 -9.69 -19.53
C GLU A 97 -5.73 -11.14 -19.72
N ASN A 98 -5.98 -11.58 -20.96
CA ASN A 98 -6.57 -12.87 -21.31
C ASN A 98 -5.58 -13.92 -21.87
N ARG A 99 -4.28 -13.62 -22.02
CA ARG A 99 -3.29 -14.57 -22.59
C ARG A 99 -1.93 -14.53 -21.85
N PRO A 100 -1.85 -15.05 -20.62
CA PRO A 100 -0.65 -14.97 -19.77
C PRO A 100 0.56 -15.74 -20.33
N ARG A 101 0.33 -16.84 -21.07
CA ARG A 101 1.41 -17.62 -21.72
C ARG A 101 2.10 -16.80 -22.83
N PHE A 102 1.31 -16.16 -23.68
CA PHE A 102 1.80 -15.29 -24.76
C PHE A 102 2.61 -14.12 -24.19
N GLN A 103 2.10 -13.46 -23.15
CA GLN A 103 2.80 -12.36 -22.49
C GLN A 103 4.16 -12.79 -21.91
N ARG A 104 4.25 -14.00 -21.35
CA ARG A 104 5.50 -14.54 -20.79
C ARG A 104 6.55 -14.77 -21.88
N ILE A 105 6.13 -15.25 -23.06
CA ILE A 105 7.03 -15.46 -24.20
C ILE A 105 7.45 -14.13 -24.82
N VAL A 106 6.55 -13.16 -25.02
CA VAL A 106 6.92 -11.85 -25.59
C VAL A 106 7.93 -11.13 -24.69
N ARG A 107 7.72 -11.16 -23.36
CA ARG A 107 8.70 -10.63 -22.40
C ARG A 107 10.02 -11.37 -22.47
N PHE A 108 9.99 -12.69 -22.59
CA PHE A 108 11.20 -13.48 -22.70
C PHE A 108 11.94 -13.19 -24.01
N ALA A 109 11.24 -13.11 -25.15
CA ALA A 109 11.79 -12.74 -26.44
C ALA A 109 12.45 -11.35 -26.39
N ALA A 110 11.79 -10.38 -25.77
CA ALA A 110 12.36 -9.05 -25.53
C ALA A 110 13.60 -9.10 -24.60
N LEU A 111 13.64 -9.99 -23.60
CA LEU A 111 14.80 -10.16 -22.72
C LEU A 111 15.93 -10.97 -23.35
N ALA A 112 15.64 -11.85 -24.31
CA ALA A 112 16.62 -12.68 -24.99
C ALA A 112 17.62 -11.86 -25.82
N VAL A 113 17.17 -10.74 -26.38
CA VAL A 113 17.98 -9.73 -27.06
C VAL A 113 18.55 -8.67 -26.09
N VAL A 114 18.24 -8.76 -24.79
CA VAL A 114 18.86 -7.92 -23.75
C VAL A 114 20.03 -8.70 -23.12
N PRO A 115 21.24 -8.13 -23.04
CA PRO A 115 22.41 -8.75 -22.40
C PRO A 115 22.15 -9.19 -20.95
N LYS A 116 22.75 -10.32 -20.50
CA LYS A 116 22.57 -10.85 -19.11
C LYS A 116 22.87 -9.83 -17.99
N ASN A 117 23.82 -8.92 -18.19
CA ASN A 117 24.13 -7.83 -17.25
C ASN A 117 23.06 -6.72 -17.20
N GLN A 118 22.21 -6.63 -18.22
CA GLN A 118 21.11 -5.66 -18.35
C GLN A 118 19.71 -6.30 -18.19
N GLN A 119 19.58 -7.63 -18.34
CA GLN A 119 18.39 -8.38 -17.89
C GLN A 119 18.18 -8.20 -16.39
N ALA A 120 19.30 -8.17 -15.65
CA ALA A 120 19.34 -7.71 -14.27
C ALA A 120 18.66 -6.34 -14.17
N ILE A 121 18.94 -5.34 -15.00
CA ILE A 121 18.33 -3.99 -14.91
C ILE A 121 16.80 -4.01 -15.14
N THR A 122 16.26 -4.83 -16.04
CA THR A 122 14.80 -4.90 -16.27
C THR A 122 14.05 -5.62 -15.14
N VAL A 123 14.61 -6.73 -14.64
CA VAL A 123 14.09 -7.46 -13.46
C VAL A 123 14.34 -6.65 -12.19
N ARG A 124 15.50 -6.00 -12.08
CA ARG A 124 15.88 -5.08 -11.03
C ARG A 124 15.02 -3.82 -11.12
N ARG A 125 14.48 -3.36 -12.25
CA ARG A 125 13.46 -2.29 -12.26
C ARG A 125 12.14 -2.75 -11.63
N TYR A 126 11.72 -3.99 -11.90
CA TYR A 126 10.54 -4.61 -11.29
C TYR A 126 10.73 -4.90 -9.78
N ILE A 127 11.95 -5.26 -9.37
CA ILE A 127 12.36 -5.50 -7.97
C ILE A 127 12.74 -4.19 -7.26
N GLU A 128 13.21 -3.17 -7.97
CA GLU A 128 13.56 -1.83 -7.48
C GLU A 128 12.29 -0.99 -7.26
N GLU A 129 11.20 -1.34 -7.95
CA GLU A 129 9.86 -0.92 -7.53
C GLU A 129 9.44 -1.51 -6.18
N TYR A 130 10.08 -2.61 -5.75
CA TYR A 130 10.09 -3.18 -4.40
C TYR A 130 11.40 -2.88 -3.64
N ASN A 131 12.08 -1.77 -3.94
CA ASN A 131 13.28 -1.41 -3.17
C ASN A 131 12.91 -1.12 -1.73
N CYS A 132 13.64 -1.75 -0.80
CA CYS A 132 13.78 -1.36 0.61
C CYS A 132 14.43 0.02 0.79
N TYR A 133 14.38 0.87 -0.24
CA TYR A 133 14.89 2.22 -0.29
C TYR A 133 13.76 3.18 -0.68
N PRO A 134 13.46 4.17 0.19
CA PRO A 134 14.00 4.31 1.55
C PRO A 134 13.57 3.13 2.44
N PRO A 135 14.40 2.75 3.43
CA PRO A 135 14.03 1.71 4.41
C PRO A 135 12.74 2.10 5.14
N PRO A 136 12.02 1.13 5.75
CA PRO A 136 10.79 1.40 6.47
C PRO A 136 11.10 2.14 7.78
N ILE A 137 11.42 3.43 7.69
CA ILE A 137 11.88 4.26 8.80
C ILE A 137 10.70 4.69 9.66
N PHE A 138 9.55 5.03 9.07
CA PHE A 138 8.46 5.66 9.80
C PHE A 138 7.88 4.72 10.87
N LEU A 139 7.52 3.49 10.48
CA LEU A 139 6.90 2.57 11.42
C LEU A 139 7.88 1.99 12.44
N LEU A 140 9.13 1.76 12.04
CA LEU A 140 10.15 1.36 13.00
C LEU A 140 10.41 2.46 14.03
N LEU A 141 10.52 3.72 13.58
CA LEU A 141 10.75 4.86 14.47
C LEU A 141 9.57 5.07 15.42
N ILE A 142 8.33 5.03 14.93
CA ILE A 142 7.16 5.26 15.79
C ILE A 142 6.98 4.14 16.81
N SER A 143 7.23 2.88 16.42
CA SER A 143 7.26 1.74 17.34
C SER A 143 8.34 1.87 18.41
N LEU A 144 9.54 2.34 18.07
CA LEU A 144 10.60 2.58 19.06
C LEU A 144 10.21 3.68 20.06
N ILE A 145 9.52 4.73 19.60
CA ILE A 145 9.01 5.81 20.46
C ILE A 145 7.92 5.26 21.40
N GLU A 146 6.98 4.46 20.89
CA GLU A 146 5.92 3.81 21.66
C GLU A 146 6.51 2.91 22.76
N ILE A 147 7.50 2.07 22.42
CA ILE A 147 8.23 1.22 23.37
C ILE A 147 8.95 2.06 24.42
N GLY A 148 9.68 3.10 24.01
CA GLY A 148 10.43 3.97 24.93
C GLY A 148 9.52 4.68 25.94
N ILE A 149 8.38 5.20 25.49
CA ILE A 149 7.38 5.85 26.35
C ILE A 149 6.71 4.84 27.28
N PHE A 150 6.42 3.64 26.79
CA PHE A 150 5.86 2.57 27.62
C PHE A 150 6.83 2.15 28.74
N ILE A 151 8.10 1.90 28.41
CA ILE A 151 9.15 1.58 29.39
C ILE A 151 9.29 2.70 30.41
N TYR A 152 9.29 3.97 29.98
CA TYR A 152 9.34 5.12 30.89
C TYR A 152 8.20 5.07 31.92
N TYR A 153 6.96 4.79 31.50
CA TYR A 153 5.83 4.70 32.42
C TYR A 153 5.85 3.45 33.30
N CYS A 154 6.30 2.31 32.80
CA CYS A 154 6.52 1.12 33.62
C CYS A 154 7.51 1.40 34.76
N VAL A 155 8.63 2.06 34.45
CA VAL A 155 9.62 2.44 35.46
C VAL A 155 9.05 3.48 36.43
N LYS A 156 8.36 4.51 35.92
CA LYS A 156 7.78 5.58 36.74
C LYS A 156 6.75 5.07 37.75
N TYR A 157 5.90 4.11 37.35
CA TYR A 157 4.87 3.55 38.22
C TYR A 157 5.33 2.30 38.97
N GLY A 158 6.50 1.74 38.63
CA GLY A 158 6.99 0.49 39.23
C GLY A 158 6.14 -0.74 38.87
N GLU A 159 5.41 -0.70 37.76
CA GLU A 159 4.48 -1.74 37.34
C GLU A 159 4.81 -2.24 35.93
N LEU A 160 4.86 -3.56 35.78
CA LEU A 160 4.89 -4.23 34.48
C LEU A 160 3.90 -5.40 34.54
N SER A 161 2.70 -5.19 34.02
CA SER A 161 1.63 -6.19 34.03
C SER A 161 0.96 -6.30 32.65
N ALA A 162 0.10 -7.31 32.48
CA ALA A 162 -0.64 -7.50 31.24
C ALA A 162 -1.58 -6.32 30.94
N SER A 163 -2.23 -5.79 31.98
CA SER A 163 -3.27 -4.74 31.89
C SER A 163 -2.82 -3.37 32.41
N GLY A 164 -1.62 -3.26 33.00
CA GLY A 164 -1.07 -2.03 33.56
C GLY A 164 0.43 -1.84 33.29
N PRO A 165 0.96 -0.61 33.45
CA PRO A 165 0.29 0.56 34.00
C PRO A 165 -0.63 1.25 32.99
N VAL A 166 -1.54 2.11 33.50
CA VAL A 166 -2.41 2.99 32.70
C VAL A 166 -2.08 4.45 33.03
N PRO A 167 -1.27 5.16 32.21
CA PRO A 167 -0.80 6.51 32.49
C PRO A 167 -1.87 7.62 32.34
N ILE A 168 -2.95 7.58 33.12
CA ILE A 168 -4.09 8.52 33.01
C ILE A 168 -3.66 9.98 33.23
N GLY A 169 -2.65 10.21 34.08
CA GLY A 169 -2.08 11.54 34.34
C GLY A 169 -1.09 12.05 33.29
N SER A 170 -0.85 11.29 32.22
CA SER A 170 0.13 11.65 31.17
C SER A 170 -0.24 12.96 30.44
N VAL A 171 0.77 13.75 30.08
CA VAL A 171 0.57 14.93 29.20
C VAL A 171 0.22 14.52 27.76
N LEU A 172 0.55 13.27 27.39
CA LEU A 172 0.35 12.77 26.03
C LEU A 172 -1.00 12.09 25.83
N ILE A 173 -1.66 11.60 26.90
CA ILE A 173 -2.95 10.92 26.80
C ILE A 173 -4.02 11.90 26.31
N TYR A 174 -5.00 11.40 25.56
CA TYR A 174 -6.18 12.20 25.26
C TYR A 174 -7.04 12.33 26.51
N ASN A 175 -7.23 13.59 26.95
CA ASN A 175 -8.02 13.93 28.12
C ASN A 175 -9.18 14.83 27.70
N PRO A 176 -10.45 14.39 27.82
CA PRO A 176 -11.61 15.19 27.43
C PRO A 176 -11.78 16.49 28.24
N ARG A 177 -11.22 16.55 29.45
CA ARG A 177 -11.20 17.76 30.30
C ARG A 177 -10.11 18.76 29.90
N ARG A 178 -9.30 18.45 28.90
CA ARG A 178 -8.22 19.31 28.36
C ARG A 178 -8.25 19.33 26.83
N ARG A 179 -9.45 19.35 26.24
CA ARG A 179 -9.66 19.22 24.79
C ARG A 179 -9.12 20.39 23.96
N TYR A 180 -8.81 21.53 24.57
CA TYR A 180 -8.12 22.61 23.85
C TYR A 180 -6.60 22.40 23.73
N GLU A 181 -6.03 21.41 24.44
CA GLU A 181 -4.64 20.96 24.27
C GLU A 181 -4.53 20.09 23.00
N ALA A 182 -4.55 20.73 21.84
CA ALA A 182 -4.74 20.08 20.52
C ALA A 182 -3.76 18.93 20.21
N TRP A 183 -2.54 18.95 20.76
CA TRP A 183 -1.57 17.87 20.59
C TRP A 183 -2.08 16.53 21.11
N ARG A 184 -2.97 16.53 22.12
CA ARG A 184 -3.54 15.31 22.71
C ARG A 184 -4.38 14.48 21.75
N TYR A 185 -4.89 15.07 20.67
CA TYR A 185 -5.58 14.34 19.61
C TYR A 185 -4.62 13.51 18.74
N LEU A 186 -3.31 13.74 18.85
CA LEU A 186 -2.27 13.01 18.14
C LEU A 186 -1.42 12.17 19.11
N THR A 187 -0.94 12.78 20.20
CA THR A 187 0.06 12.17 21.09
C THR A 187 -0.46 10.98 21.89
N TYR A 188 -1.78 10.79 21.96
CA TYR A 188 -2.38 9.67 22.67
C TYR A 188 -1.94 8.31 22.10
N MET A 189 -1.52 8.27 20.83
CA MET A 189 -1.00 7.07 20.17
C MET A 189 0.21 6.47 20.88
N PHE A 190 0.96 7.28 21.64
CA PHE A 190 2.14 6.83 22.38
C PHE A 190 1.84 6.24 23.75
N ILE A 191 0.64 6.42 24.29
CA ILE A 191 0.26 5.91 25.60
C ILE A 191 -0.43 4.57 25.42
N HIS A 192 0.02 3.55 26.16
CA HIS A 192 -0.56 2.22 26.14
C HIS A 192 -0.95 1.79 27.55
N ALA A 193 -1.97 0.96 27.64
CA ALA A 193 -2.57 0.46 28.89
C ALA A 193 -2.20 -1.02 29.05
N GLY A 194 -1.07 -1.28 29.69
CA GLY A 194 -0.56 -2.65 29.88
C GLY A 194 0.25 -3.24 28.73
N GLY A 195 0.96 -4.32 29.06
CA GLY A 195 1.86 -5.02 28.14
C GLY A 195 1.15 -5.71 26.97
N VAL A 196 -0.06 -6.24 27.20
CA VAL A 196 -0.85 -6.90 26.13
C VAL A 196 -1.28 -5.87 25.09
N HIS A 197 -1.71 -4.68 25.53
CA HIS A 197 -2.19 -3.63 24.65
C HIS A 197 -1.08 -3.13 23.71
N ILE A 198 0.13 -2.83 24.23
CA ILE A 198 1.25 -2.40 23.38
C ILE A 198 1.75 -3.55 22.49
N PHE A 199 1.80 -4.79 22.99
CA PHE A 199 2.26 -5.93 22.20
C PHE A 199 1.43 -6.13 20.93
N PHE A 200 0.10 -6.16 21.03
CA PHE A 200 -0.76 -6.36 19.87
C PHE A 200 -0.76 -5.15 18.93
N ASN A 201 -0.72 -3.91 19.45
CA ASN A 201 -0.57 -2.72 18.59
C ASN A 201 0.71 -2.81 17.76
N LEU A 202 1.86 -3.07 18.40
CA LEU A 202 3.14 -3.18 17.71
C LEU A 202 3.19 -4.37 16.73
N LEU A 203 2.62 -5.51 17.13
CA LEU A 203 2.57 -6.70 16.28
C LEU A 203 1.83 -6.38 14.97
N ILE A 204 0.63 -5.82 15.04
CA ILE A 204 -0.18 -5.53 13.86
C ILE A 204 0.44 -4.36 13.06
N GLN A 205 0.90 -3.31 13.74
CA GLN A 205 1.56 -2.16 13.13
C GLN A 205 2.78 -2.57 12.31
N LEU A 206 3.64 -3.42 12.85
CA LEU A 206 4.84 -3.85 12.15
C LEU A 206 4.52 -4.90 11.07
N LEU A 207 3.66 -5.89 11.39
CA LEU A 207 3.31 -6.96 10.45
C LEU A 207 2.62 -6.43 9.19
N LEU A 208 1.68 -5.49 9.36
CA LEU A 208 0.93 -4.93 8.23
C LEU A 208 1.58 -3.67 7.68
N GLY A 209 2.10 -2.81 8.55
CA GLY A 209 2.58 -1.52 8.12
C GLY A 209 3.94 -1.57 7.41
N VAL A 210 4.90 -2.39 7.86
CA VAL A 210 6.23 -2.44 7.22
C VAL A 210 6.14 -2.87 5.75
N PRO A 211 5.39 -3.92 5.37
CA PRO A 211 5.18 -4.25 3.96
C PRO A 211 4.51 -3.12 3.18
N LEU A 212 3.56 -2.41 3.80
CA LEU A 212 2.90 -1.27 3.16
C LEU A 212 3.89 -0.12 2.92
N GLU A 213 4.78 0.15 3.88
CA GLU A 213 5.81 1.19 3.79
C GLU A 213 6.88 0.87 2.74
N MET A 214 7.29 -0.39 2.62
CA MET A 214 8.24 -0.83 1.59
C MET A 214 7.69 -0.63 0.17
N VAL A 215 6.38 -0.85 -0.03
CA VAL A 215 5.72 -0.73 -1.34
C VAL A 215 5.36 0.72 -1.65
N HIS A 216 4.80 1.44 -0.67
CA HIS A 216 4.18 2.74 -0.87
C HIS A 216 5.03 3.90 -0.36
N LYS A 217 6.21 3.67 0.21
CA LYS A 217 7.10 4.69 0.79
C LYS A 217 6.56 5.27 2.12
N TRP A 218 7.50 5.61 2.99
CA TRP A 218 7.25 6.05 4.38
C TRP A 218 6.25 7.20 4.51
N TRP A 219 6.36 8.23 3.68
CA TRP A 219 5.52 9.42 3.83
C TRP A 219 4.05 9.17 3.47
N ARG A 220 3.75 8.25 2.54
CA ARG A 220 2.36 7.88 2.18
C ARG A 220 1.72 7.09 3.31
N VAL A 221 2.47 6.15 3.89
CA VAL A 221 2.02 5.37 5.05
C VAL A 221 1.87 6.24 6.29
N MET A 222 2.78 7.21 6.49
CA MET A 222 2.68 8.20 7.55
C MET A 222 1.38 9.02 7.46
N LEU A 223 1.00 9.50 6.28
CA LEU A 223 -0.26 10.25 6.12
C LEU A 223 -1.49 9.42 6.47
N VAL A 224 -1.52 8.14 6.05
CA VAL A 224 -2.60 7.21 6.38
C VAL A 224 -2.65 6.94 7.89
N TYR A 225 -1.51 6.61 8.50
CA TYR A 225 -1.41 6.28 9.91
C TYR A 225 -1.81 7.47 10.80
N LEU A 226 -1.20 8.64 10.59
CA LEU A 226 -1.49 9.84 11.39
C LEU A 226 -2.91 10.36 11.14
N GLY A 227 -3.39 10.29 9.89
CA GLY A 227 -4.78 10.63 9.57
C GLY A 227 -5.78 9.72 10.29
N GLY A 228 -5.44 8.44 10.43
CA GLY A 228 -6.16 7.46 11.25
C GLY A 228 -6.16 7.77 12.73
N VAL A 229 -5.01 8.13 13.30
CA VAL A 229 -4.88 8.54 14.71
C VAL A 229 -5.74 9.76 15.02
N VAL A 230 -5.66 10.82 14.20
CA VAL A 230 -6.46 12.04 14.43
C VAL A 230 -7.96 11.76 14.23
N ALA A 231 -8.32 10.95 13.23
CA ALA A 231 -9.71 10.53 13.04
C ALA A 231 -10.20 9.68 14.21
N GLY A 232 -9.34 8.83 14.76
CA GLY A 232 -9.65 7.99 15.92
C GLY A 232 -9.97 8.81 17.17
N SER A 233 -9.14 9.79 17.51
CA SER A 233 -9.39 10.67 18.66
C SER A 233 -10.61 11.55 18.46
N LEU A 234 -10.78 12.16 17.29
CA LEU A 234 -11.97 12.97 16.99
C LEU A 234 -13.24 12.12 16.97
N GLY A 235 -13.23 10.96 16.32
CA GLY A 235 -14.37 10.03 16.31
C GLY A 235 -14.74 9.57 17.72
N SER A 236 -13.75 9.21 18.54
CA SER A 236 -14.00 8.87 19.95
C SER A 236 -14.54 10.04 20.75
N SER A 237 -14.07 11.27 20.50
CA SER A 237 -14.57 12.46 21.21
C SER A 237 -16.03 12.76 20.90
N LEU A 238 -16.51 12.38 19.72
CA LEU A 238 -17.91 12.55 19.30
C LEU A 238 -18.81 11.45 19.82
N SER A 239 -18.32 10.21 19.93
CA SER A 239 -19.13 9.09 20.41
C SER A 239 -19.15 8.97 21.94
N ASP A 240 -18.00 9.18 22.57
CA ASP A 240 -17.77 8.98 24.01
C ASP A 240 -17.03 10.21 24.60
N PRO A 241 -17.70 11.36 24.77
CA PRO A 241 -17.07 12.64 25.09
C PRO A 241 -16.38 12.70 26.45
N ALA A 242 -16.60 11.72 27.33
CA ALA A 242 -16.02 11.66 28.68
C ALA A 242 -14.89 10.62 28.84
N THR A 243 -14.53 9.91 27.77
CA THR A 243 -13.56 8.81 27.84
C THR A 243 -12.14 9.30 27.51
N PHE A 244 -11.17 8.85 28.32
CA PHE A 244 -9.76 9.02 28.03
C PHE A 244 -9.36 8.05 26.92
N LEU A 245 -8.50 8.51 26.00
CA LEU A 245 -8.04 7.66 24.90
C LEU A 245 -6.52 7.48 24.99
N ALA A 246 -6.10 6.23 24.84
CA ALA A 246 -4.71 5.79 24.82
C ALA A 246 -4.60 4.67 23.78
N GLY A 247 -3.53 4.69 22.99
CA GLY A 247 -3.14 3.59 22.12
C GLY A 247 -3.01 4.00 20.66
N ALA A 248 -2.07 3.36 19.97
CA ALA A 248 -1.81 3.50 18.54
C ALA A 248 -2.94 3.01 17.63
N SER A 249 -4.00 2.40 18.20
CA SER A 249 -4.96 1.58 17.48
C SER A 249 -5.73 2.33 16.38
N GLY A 250 -5.97 3.63 16.51
CA GLY A 250 -6.55 4.44 15.43
C GLY A 250 -5.71 4.41 14.14
N GLY A 251 -4.38 4.46 14.29
CA GLY A 251 -3.43 4.29 13.19
C GLY A 251 -3.32 2.85 12.70
N VAL A 252 -3.35 1.88 13.62
CA VAL A 252 -3.33 0.44 13.27
C VAL A 252 -4.54 0.05 12.40
N TYR A 253 -5.75 0.47 12.80
CA TYR A 253 -6.96 0.23 12.01
C TYR A 253 -6.95 0.98 10.67
N ALA A 254 -6.29 2.15 10.61
CA ALA A 254 -6.03 2.82 9.35
C ALA A 254 -5.10 2.01 8.43
N LEU A 255 -4.08 1.33 8.97
CA LEU A 255 -3.22 0.43 8.19
C LEU A 255 -3.99 -0.81 7.69
N ILE A 256 -4.81 -1.43 8.54
CA ILE A 256 -5.65 -2.58 8.16
C ILE A 256 -6.57 -2.21 6.98
N SER A 257 -7.28 -1.09 7.10
CA SER A 257 -8.19 -0.60 6.05
C SER A 257 -7.45 -0.08 4.81
N ALA A 258 -6.23 0.43 4.95
CA ALA A 258 -5.40 0.79 3.82
C ALA A 258 -4.95 -0.43 3.00
N HIS A 259 -4.72 -1.59 3.62
CA HIS A 259 -4.56 -2.85 2.88
C HIS A 259 -5.82 -3.23 2.13
N LEU A 260 -7.00 -3.04 2.73
CA LEU A 260 -8.28 -3.25 2.04
C LEU A 260 -8.42 -2.30 0.85
N ALA A 261 -8.10 -1.02 0.99
CA ALA A 261 -8.07 -0.05 -0.10
C ALA A 261 -7.13 -0.49 -1.24
N ASN A 262 -5.93 -0.96 -0.88
CA ASN A 262 -4.97 -1.48 -1.83
C ASN A 262 -5.48 -2.72 -2.58
N VAL A 263 -6.16 -3.63 -1.87
CA VAL A 263 -6.82 -4.80 -2.44
C VAL A 263 -7.95 -4.38 -3.38
N ILE A 264 -8.78 -3.39 -3.02
CA ILE A 264 -9.86 -2.88 -3.87
C ILE A 264 -9.32 -2.31 -5.18
N ILE A 265 -8.25 -1.52 -5.12
CA ILE A 265 -7.67 -0.87 -6.30
C ILE A 265 -6.97 -1.89 -7.22
N ASN A 266 -6.15 -2.76 -6.64
CA ASN A 266 -5.23 -3.63 -7.39
C ASN A 266 -5.71 -5.09 -7.46
N PHE A 267 -7.00 -5.35 -7.22
CA PHE A 267 -7.52 -6.71 -7.06
C PHE A 267 -7.20 -7.62 -8.26
N LYS A 268 -7.35 -7.08 -9.48
CA LYS A 268 -7.20 -7.84 -10.73
C LYS A 268 -5.75 -8.19 -11.03
N GLU A 269 -4.83 -7.41 -10.48
CA GLU A 269 -3.39 -7.49 -10.68
C GLU A 269 -2.72 -8.39 -9.64
N MET A 270 -3.45 -8.79 -8.58
CA MET A 270 -2.95 -9.61 -7.49
C MET A 270 -3.17 -11.11 -7.76
N THR A 271 -2.07 -11.87 -7.86
CA THR A 271 -2.11 -13.34 -8.03
C THR A 271 -2.81 -14.07 -6.87
N PHE A 272 -2.68 -13.57 -5.64
CA PHE A 272 -3.31 -14.14 -4.43
C PHE A 272 -4.17 -13.10 -3.68
N GLY A 273 -4.88 -12.23 -4.40
CA GLY A 273 -5.72 -11.17 -3.81
C GLY A 273 -6.75 -11.69 -2.80
N TRP A 274 -7.39 -12.83 -3.09
CA TRP A 274 -8.34 -13.48 -2.19
C TRP A 274 -7.72 -13.96 -0.88
N VAL A 275 -6.50 -14.51 -0.91
CA VAL A 275 -5.79 -14.95 0.31
C VAL A 275 -5.49 -13.73 1.18
N ARG A 276 -4.99 -12.64 0.58
CA ARG A 276 -4.73 -11.40 1.31
C ARG A 276 -5.99 -10.81 1.92
N LEU A 277 -7.11 -10.78 1.17
CA LEU A 277 -8.40 -10.31 1.66
C LEU A 277 -8.89 -11.17 2.84
N LEU A 278 -8.82 -12.50 2.70
CA LEU A 278 -9.20 -13.43 3.77
C LEU A 278 -8.35 -13.23 5.02
N SER A 279 -7.02 -13.07 4.87
CA SER A 279 -6.11 -12.81 5.99
C SER A 279 -6.47 -11.51 6.71
N ILE A 280 -6.76 -10.43 5.97
CA ILE A 280 -7.15 -9.13 6.55
C ILE A 280 -8.48 -9.28 7.31
N LEU A 281 -9.48 -9.92 6.71
CA LEU A 281 -10.80 -10.12 7.32
C LEU A 281 -10.73 -10.98 8.59
N LEU A 282 -9.92 -12.05 8.57
CA LEU A 282 -9.74 -12.92 9.73
C LEU A 282 -9.02 -12.20 10.86
N PHE A 283 -7.96 -11.43 10.56
CA PHE A 283 -7.26 -10.63 11.56
C PHE A 283 -8.16 -9.54 12.16
N ALA A 284 -8.80 -8.73 11.33
CA ALA A 284 -9.69 -7.66 11.78
C ALA A 284 -10.89 -8.20 12.55
N GLY A 285 -11.48 -9.31 12.10
CA GLY A 285 -12.58 -9.97 12.78
C GLY A 285 -12.18 -10.52 14.14
N THR A 286 -10.97 -11.09 14.27
CA THR A 286 -10.46 -11.58 15.56
C THR A 286 -10.21 -10.43 16.53
N ASP A 287 -9.58 -9.35 16.07
CA ASP A 287 -9.28 -8.17 16.91
C ASP A 287 -10.57 -7.49 17.42
N ILE A 288 -11.53 -7.27 16.52
CA ILE A 288 -12.86 -6.75 16.88
C ILE A 288 -13.58 -7.72 17.83
N GLY A 289 -13.49 -9.03 17.58
CA GLY A 289 -14.11 -10.07 18.40
C GLY A 289 -13.57 -10.07 19.84
N VAL A 290 -12.26 -9.97 20.01
CA VAL A 290 -11.61 -9.84 21.33
C VAL A 290 -12.04 -8.55 22.01
N ALA A 291 -12.04 -7.43 21.29
CA ALA A 291 -12.47 -6.15 21.84
C ALA A 291 -13.94 -6.18 22.30
N LEU A 292 -14.84 -6.81 21.53
CA LEU A 292 -16.25 -6.96 21.91
C LEU A 292 -16.41 -7.91 23.11
N TYR A 293 -15.69 -9.03 23.13
CA TYR A 293 -15.71 -9.98 24.24
C TYR A 293 -15.27 -9.33 25.56
N ALA A 294 -14.15 -8.59 25.54
CA ALA A 294 -13.62 -7.90 26.72
C ALA A 294 -14.58 -6.86 27.32
N ARG A 295 -15.56 -6.37 26.57
CA ARG A 295 -16.56 -5.41 27.06
C ARG A 295 -17.86 -6.03 27.54
N TYR A 296 -18.34 -7.04 26.82
CA TYR A 296 -19.64 -7.63 27.10
C TYR A 296 -19.57 -8.84 28.03
N VAL A 297 -18.38 -9.45 28.15
CA VAL A 297 -18.17 -10.64 28.97
C VAL A 297 -17.25 -10.35 30.14
N GLU A 298 -16.17 -9.60 29.93
CA GLU A 298 -15.30 -9.15 31.03
C GLU A 298 -15.80 -7.79 31.56
N ASP A 299 -15.87 -7.65 32.89
CA ASP A 299 -16.23 -6.38 33.57
C ASP A 299 -15.00 -5.45 33.63
N GLU A 300 -14.12 -5.52 32.62
CA GLU A 300 -12.96 -4.65 32.54
C GLU A 300 -13.42 -3.24 32.16
N ASN A 301 -13.19 -2.29 33.07
CA ASN A 301 -13.31 -0.87 32.80
C ASN A 301 -12.27 -0.34 31.76
N SER A 302 -11.60 -1.23 31.01
CA SER A 302 -10.68 -0.87 29.94
C SER A 302 -11.48 -0.38 28.72
N ARG A 303 -11.77 0.92 28.72
CA ARG A 303 -12.54 1.58 27.65
C ARG A 303 -11.68 1.78 26.39
N THR A 304 -11.27 0.70 25.75
CA THR A 304 -10.79 0.77 24.37
C THR A 304 -11.95 1.28 23.50
N SER A 305 -11.73 2.43 22.86
CA SER A 305 -12.80 3.11 22.13
C SER A 305 -12.99 2.48 20.76
N TYR A 306 -14.08 1.73 20.56
CA TYR A 306 -14.46 1.23 19.23
C TYR A 306 -14.69 2.36 18.23
N ALA A 307 -15.13 3.52 18.72
CA ALA A 307 -15.27 4.71 17.89
C ALA A 307 -13.92 5.15 17.32
N ALA A 308 -12.83 5.02 18.10
CA ALA A 308 -11.49 5.29 17.60
C ALA A 308 -11.05 4.28 16.53
N HIS A 309 -11.31 2.98 16.75
CA HIS A 309 -10.99 1.93 15.79
C HIS A 309 -11.76 2.11 14.48
N PHE A 310 -13.07 2.36 14.58
CA PHE A 310 -13.94 2.56 13.42
C PHE A 310 -13.58 3.83 12.64
N ALA A 311 -13.38 4.97 13.32
CA ALA A 311 -12.99 6.21 12.66
C ALA A 311 -11.60 6.12 12.03
N GLY A 312 -10.65 5.43 12.69
CA GLY A 312 -9.34 5.11 12.12
C GLY A 312 -9.43 4.25 10.86
N ALA A 313 -10.25 3.20 10.87
CA ALA A 313 -10.49 2.35 9.70
C ALA A 313 -11.15 3.11 8.54
N LEU A 314 -12.12 3.98 8.83
CA LEU A 314 -12.75 4.81 7.81
C LEU A 314 -11.73 5.78 7.19
N ALA A 315 -10.91 6.42 8.01
CA ALA A 315 -9.84 7.30 7.56
C ALA A 315 -8.81 6.55 6.68
N GLY A 316 -8.38 5.36 7.08
CA GLY A 316 -7.42 4.57 6.31
C GLY A 316 -7.96 4.13 4.94
N LEU A 317 -9.25 3.81 4.83
CA LEU A 317 -9.90 3.56 3.55
C LEU A 317 -9.93 4.81 2.66
N MET A 318 -10.37 5.96 3.21
CA MET A 318 -10.56 7.20 2.45
C MET A 318 -9.23 7.83 2.03
N ILE A 319 -8.25 7.89 2.93
CA ILE A 319 -6.91 8.42 2.65
C ILE A 319 -6.13 7.42 1.79
N GLY A 320 -6.24 6.12 2.10
CA GLY A 320 -5.50 5.06 1.41
C GLY A 320 -5.79 5.01 -0.09
N LEU A 321 -7.04 5.24 -0.51
CA LEU A 321 -7.41 5.28 -1.92
C LEU A 321 -6.73 6.40 -2.73
N VAL A 322 -6.32 7.49 -2.08
CA VAL A 322 -5.62 8.63 -2.72
C VAL A 322 -4.10 8.53 -2.53
N CYS A 323 -3.67 8.17 -1.33
CA CYS A 323 -2.27 8.20 -0.94
C CYS A 323 -1.50 6.95 -1.36
N LEU A 324 -2.14 5.78 -1.53
CA LEU A 324 -1.41 4.57 -1.93
C LEU A 324 -1.12 4.55 -3.43
N ARG A 325 -0.10 3.77 -3.80
CA ARG A 325 0.36 3.66 -5.19
C ARG A 325 -0.64 2.82 -5.98
N ASN A 326 -1.22 3.41 -7.02
CA ASN A 326 -2.08 2.71 -7.98
C ASN A 326 -1.24 2.26 -9.18
N LEU A 327 -1.19 0.95 -9.45
CA LEU A 327 -0.37 0.35 -10.52
C LEU A 327 -0.92 0.64 -11.91
N ARG A 328 -2.25 0.71 -12.05
CA ARG A 328 -2.96 1.00 -13.30
C ARG A 328 -4.11 1.96 -13.01
N VAL A 329 -3.81 3.24 -13.19
CA VAL A 329 -4.73 4.32 -12.84
C VAL A 329 -5.94 4.35 -13.77
N LYS A 330 -7.13 4.03 -13.26
CA LYS A 330 -8.40 4.24 -13.98
C LYS A 330 -9.03 5.58 -13.56
N LYS A 331 -9.69 6.26 -14.51
CA LYS A 331 -10.32 7.57 -14.24
C LYS A 331 -11.36 7.51 -13.11
N TRP A 332 -12.15 6.44 -13.01
CA TRP A 332 -13.15 6.29 -11.96
C TRP A 332 -12.51 6.10 -10.57
N GLU A 333 -11.35 5.45 -10.47
CA GLU A 333 -10.62 5.25 -9.21
C GLU A 333 -10.11 6.59 -8.68
N GLN A 334 -9.63 7.48 -9.57
CA GLN A 334 -9.21 8.83 -9.20
C GLN A 334 -10.39 9.67 -8.70
N ILE A 335 -11.52 9.65 -9.40
CA ILE A 335 -12.72 10.40 -9.00
C ILE A 335 -13.22 9.89 -7.64
N LEU A 336 -13.28 8.58 -7.46
CA LEU A 336 -13.68 7.95 -6.20
C LEU A 336 -12.73 8.34 -5.06
N GLY A 337 -11.41 8.24 -5.29
CA GLY A 337 -10.40 8.61 -4.30
C GLY A 337 -10.54 10.06 -3.84
N TRP A 338 -10.57 11.01 -4.78
CA TRP A 338 -10.71 12.44 -4.42
C TRP A 338 -12.06 12.77 -3.78
N THR A 339 -13.15 12.11 -4.19
CA THR A 339 -14.45 12.27 -3.56
C THR A 339 -14.41 11.81 -2.11
N LEU A 340 -13.85 10.62 -1.84
CA LEU A 340 -13.72 10.10 -0.48
C LEU A 340 -12.77 10.95 0.37
N PHE A 341 -11.68 11.45 -0.20
CA PHE A 341 -10.79 12.37 0.51
C PHE A 341 -11.49 13.69 0.86
N ALA A 342 -12.30 14.25 -0.04
CA ALA A 342 -13.11 15.43 0.27
C ALA A 342 -14.11 15.17 1.39
N VAL A 343 -14.79 14.01 1.38
CA VAL A 343 -15.68 13.60 2.48
C VAL A 343 -14.91 13.45 3.79
N TYR A 344 -13.70 12.88 3.77
CA TYR A 344 -12.85 12.79 4.95
C TYR A 344 -12.55 14.19 5.52
N CYS A 345 -12.11 15.13 4.69
CA CYS A 345 -11.84 16.50 5.13
C CYS A 345 -13.09 17.18 5.74
N LEU A 346 -14.27 16.96 5.16
CA LEU A 346 -15.53 17.48 5.70
C LEU A 346 -15.88 16.88 7.06
N LEU A 347 -15.71 15.56 7.23
CA LEU A 347 -15.94 14.88 8.51
C LEU A 347 -14.98 15.38 9.60
N MET A 348 -13.70 15.55 9.25
CA MET A 348 -12.69 16.08 10.17
C MET A 348 -12.99 17.52 10.57
N LEU A 349 -13.35 18.37 9.60
CA LEU A 349 -13.73 19.75 9.87
C LEU A 349 -14.96 19.81 10.79
N PHE A 350 -16.01 19.02 10.50
CA PHE A 350 -17.17 18.93 11.37
C PHE A 350 -16.80 18.52 12.79
N ALA A 351 -15.98 17.47 12.95
CA ALA A 351 -15.58 16.99 14.27
C ALA A 351 -14.75 18.02 15.05
N ILE A 352 -13.87 18.77 14.38
CA ILE A 352 -13.10 19.86 14.98
C ILE A 352 -14.05 20.98 15.42
N LEU A 353 -14.95 21.43 14.55
CA LEU A 353 -15.92 22.49 14.89
C LEU A 353 -16.82 22.07 16.05
N TRP A 354 -17.27 20.81 16.06
CA TRP A 354 -18.08 20.26 17.15
C TRP A 354 -17.32 20.28 18.48
N ASN A 355 -16.07 19.82 18.48
CA ASN A 355 -15.22 19.88 19.66
C ASN A 355 -15.07 21.33 20.13
N VAL A 356 -14.76 22.28 19.24
CA VAL A 356 -14.53 23.69 19.61
C VAL A 356 -15.79 24.35 20.17
N PHE A 357 -16.90 24.28 19.44
CA PHE A 357 -18.08 25.13 19.70
C PHE A 357 -19.14 24.50 20.61
N TYR A 358 -19.28 23.18 20.64
CA TYR A 358 -20.33 22.53 21.45
C TYR A 358 -19.84 22.22 22.88
N THR A 359 -19.52 23.26 23.65
CA THR A 359 -18.89 23.13 24.97
C THR A 359 -19.71 22.32 25.98
N SER A 360 -21.05 22.40 25.95
CA SER A 360 -21.92 21.70 26.90
C SER A 360 -22.02 20.19 26.65
N TYR A 361 -21.58 19.71 25.50
CA TYR A 361 -21.52 18.27 25.19
C TYR A 361 -20.38 17.56 25.94
N TYR A 362 -19.34 18.30 26.32
CA TYR A 362 -18.12 17.76 26.92
C TYR A 362 -18.07 17.99 28.44
N PRO A 363 -17.29 17.17 29.17
CA PRO A 363 -16.96 17.46 30.56
C PRO A 363 -16.36 18.86 30.74
N LYS A 364 -16.58 19.44 31.93
CA LYS A 364 -15.97 20.73 32.30
C LYS A 364 -14.46 20.67 32.13
N GLN A 365 -13.89 21.74 31.57
CA GLN A 365 -12.46 21.84 31.37
C GLN A 365 -11.76 22.11 32.70
N GLU A 366 -10.66 21.40 32.95
CA GLU A 366 -9.91 21.46 34.21
C GLU A 366 -8.44 21.77 33.92
N TYR A 367 -8.06 23.02 34.20
CA TYR A 367 -6.70 23.54 34.05
C TYR A 367 -6.08 23.81 35.44
N GLY A 368 -6.07 22.79 36.30
CA GLY A 368 -5.33 22.79 37.57
C GLY A 368 -4.07 21.93 37.48
N SER A 369 -3.10 22.16 38.37
CA SER A 369 -1.93 21.30 38.52
C SER A 369 -2.37 19.91 39.03
N LEU A 370 -2.20 18.88 38.20
CA LEU A 370 -2.30 17.47 38.59
C LEU A 370 -1.15 17.03 39.53
N TRP A 371 -0.49 17.98 40.22
CA TRP A 371 0.70 17.80 41.05
C TRP A 371 0.54 18.29 42.49
N GLU A 372 -0.67 18.71 42.86
CA GLU A 372 -1.04 19.00 44.25
C GLU A 372 -2.13 18.01 44.68
N GLU A 373 -1.73 16.76 44.93
CA GLU A 373 -2.32 15.84 45.92
C GLU A 373 -1.45 14.58 46.05
#